data_AF-A0A968F8E2-F1
#
_entry.id   AF-A0A968F8E2-F1
#
_cell.length_a   1.000
_cell.length_b   1.000
_cell.length_c   1.000
_cell.angle_alpha   90.00
_cell.angle_beta   90.00
_cell.angle_gamma   90.00
#
_symmetry.space_group_name_H-M   'P 1'
#
loop_
_entity.id
_entity.type
_entity.pdbx_description
1 polymer ?
#
loop_
_entity_poly.entity_id
_entity_poly.type
_entity_poly.pdbx_seq_one_letter_code
_entity_poly.pdbx_strand_id
1 'polypeptide(L)' 'EEPFGVKTEMKNMNSFRGVERALQFEINRQTEVLQSGGTVTQDTLLWNETENRAERMRTKEEAEDYRYFPEPDLLPL' A
#
# COMPACT_ATOMS: atom_id res chain seq x y z
N GLU A 1 1.87 13.50 -21.00
CA GLU A 1 2.11 12.38 -20.07
C GLU A 1 0.75 11.88 -19.62
N GLU A 2 0.53 10.57 -19.62
CA GLU A 2 -0.69 9.98 -19.06
C GLU A 2 -0.56 9.83 -17.54
N PRO A 3 -1.62 10.07 -16.76
CA PRO A 3 -1.58 9.93 -15.32
C PRO A 3 -1.38 8.46 -14.91
N PHE A 4 -0.57 8.23 -13.87
CA PHE A 4 -0.47 6.91 -13.25
C PHE A 4 -1.77 6.53 -12.51
N GLY A 5 -2.01 5.23 -12.36
CA GLY A 5 -3.14 4.69 -11.60
C GLY A 5 -3.04 4.94 -10.09
N VAL A 6 -4.07 4.50 -9.35
CA VAL A 6 -4.13 4.67 -7.89
C VAL A 6 -3.19 3.70 -7.19
N LYS A 7 -2.39 4.22 -6.25
CA LYS A 7 -1.47 3.42 -5.43
C LYS A 7 -2.18 2.83 -4.21
N THR A 8 -1.95 1.55 -3.93
CA THR A 8 -2.22 0.92 -2.63
C THR A 8 -0.90 0.63 -1.90
N GLU A 9 -0.94 0.51 -0.58
CA GLU A 9 0.23 0.24 0.26
C GLU A 9 0.06 -1.09 1.00
N MET A 10 0.86 -2.08 0.65
CA MET A 10 0.90 -3.39 1.33
C MET A 10 1.85 -3.35 2.52
N LYS A 11 1.43 -3.83 3.69
CA LYS A 11 2.26 -3.97 4.91
C LYS A 11 2.31 -5.42 5.38
N ASN A 12 3.23 -5.70 6.32
CA ASN A 12 3.39 -7.00 7.01
C ASN A 12 3.91 -8.17 6.14
N MET A 13 4.92 -7.90 5.31
CA MET A 13 5.65 -8.94 4.59
C MET A 13 7.03 -9.14 5.23
N ASN A 14 7.30 -10.34 5.75
CA ASN A 14 8.53 -10.65 6.49
C ASN A 14 9.57 -11.44 5.68
N SER A 15 9.31 -11.70 4.39
CA SER A 15 10.22 -12.42 3.50
C SER A 15 10.07 -11.96 2.05
N PHE A 16 11.11 -12.12 1.23
CA PHE A 16 11.04 -11.81 -0.20
C PHE A 16 9.96 -12.61 -0.93
N ARG A 17 9.78 -13.88 -0.56
CA ARG A 17 8.71 -14.72 -1.10
C ARG A 17 7.32 -14.20 -0.72
N GLY A 18 7.18 -13.70 0.51
CA GLY A 18 5.94 -13.05 0.97
C GLY A 18 5.64 -11.77 0.18
N VAL A 19 6.67 -10.97 -0.10
CA VAL A 19 6.54 -9.77 -0.96
C VAL A 19 6.08 -10.14 -2.36
N GLU A 20 6.69 -11.14 -3.00
CA GLU A 20 6.28 -11.61 -4.33
C GLU A 20 4.81 -12.04 -4.35
N ARG A 21 4.39 -12.86 -3.39
CA ARG A 21 3.00 -13.33 -3.28
C ARG A 21 2.01 -12.19 -3.05
N ALA A 22 2.33 -11.26 -2.16
CA ALA A 22 1.50 -10.10 -1.88
C ALA A 22 1.33 -9.20 -3.11
N LEU A 23 2.40 -9.00 -3.89
CA LEU A 23 2.36 -8.27 -5.15
C LEU A 23 1.50 -8.99 -6.19
N GLN A 24 1.68 -10.30 -6.37
CA GLN A 24 0.85 -11.09 -7.29
C GLN A 24 -0.63 -11.02 -6.93
N PHE A 25 -0.96 -11.12 -5.64
CA PHE A 25 -2.32 -10.95 -5.15
C PHE A 25 -2.90 -9.58 -5.50
N GLU A 26 -2.16 -8.50 -5.24
CA GLU A 26 -2.66 -7.14 -5.49
C GLU A 26 -2.80 -6.80 -6.96
N ILE A 27 -1.88 -7.28 -7.80
CA ILE A 27 -1.96 -7.14 -9.26
C ILE A 27 -3.28 -7.76 -9.75
N ASN A 28 -3.58 -8.99 -9.32
CA ASN A 28 -4.81 -9.68 -9.71
C ASN A 28 -6.06 -8.92 -9.20
N ARG A 29 -6.06 -8.49 -7.94
CA ARG A 29 -7.17 -7.74 -7.34
C ARG A 29 -7.45 -6.44 -8.08
N GLN A 30 -6.42 -5.63 -8.33
CA GLN A 30 -6.59 -4.35 -9.04
C GLN A 30 -7.03 -4.59 -10.48
N THR A 31 -6.49 -5.60 -11.15
CA THR A 31 -6.89 -5.98 -12.51
C THR A 31 -8.38 -6.30 -12.56
N GLU A 32 -8.89 -7.13 -11.64
CA GLU A 32 -10.30 -7.50 -11.57
C GLU A 32 -11.21 -6.30 -11.29
N VAL A 33 -10.83 -5.43 -10.35
CA VAL A 33 -11.57 -4.19 -10.05
C VAL A 33 -11.64 -3.28 -11.27
N LEU A 34 -10.53 -3.10 -11.98
CA LEU A 34 -10.49 -2.22 -13.16
C LEU A 34 -11.25 -2.82 -14.35
N GLN A 35 -11.15 -4.14 -14.58
CA GLN A 35 -11.86 -4.84 -15.66
C GLN A 35 -13.38 -4.86 -15.45
N SER A 36 -13.84 -4.90 -14.19
CA SER A 36 -15.27 -4.82 -13.84
C SER A 36 -15.82 -3.39 -13.89
N GLY A 37 -15.01 -2.38 -14.26
CA GLY A 37 -15.40 -0.98 -14.28
C GLY A 37 -15.45 -0.32 -12.91
N GLY A 38 -14.91 -0.98 -11.88
CA GLY A 38 -14.75 -0.43 -10.54
C GLY A 38 -13.59 0.57 -10.45
N THR A 39 -13.39 1.11 -9.25
CA THR A 39 -12.32 2.07 -8.97
C THR A 39 -11.45 1.58 -7.83
N VAL A 40 -10.13 1.60 -8.02
CA VAL A 40 -9.17 1.31 -6.96
C VAL A 40 -9.08 2.52 -6.03
N THR A 41 -9.28 2.30 -4.73
CA THR A 41 -9.09 3.33 -3.69
C THR A 41 -7.69 3.28 -3.12
N GLN A 42 -7.19 4.43 -2.68
CA GLN A 42 -5.88 4.51 -2.01
C GLN A 42 -6.00 3.94 -0.60
N ASP A 43 -5.55 2.69 -0.44
CA ASP A 43 -5.72 1.93 0.79
C ASP A 43 -4.38 1.42 1.33
N THR A 44 -4.31 1.29 2.66
CA THR A 44 -3.27 0.48 3.30
C THR A 44 -3.83 -0.92 3.59
N LEU A 45 -3.17 -1.93 3.05
CA LEU A 45 -3.51 -3.34 3.14
C LEU A 45 -2.54 -4.06 4.07
N LEU A 46 -3.04 -5.05 4.81
CA LEU A 46 -2.26 -5.95 5.64
C LEU A 46 -2.16 -7.31 4.96
N TRP A 47 -0.94 -7.77 4.69
CA TRP A 47 -0.71 -9.10 4.15
C TRP A 47 -0.80 -10.16 5.26
N ASN A 48 -1.64 -11.17 5.06
CA ASN A 48 -1.70 -12.38 5.88
C ASN A 48 -1.04 -13.54 5.13
N GLU A 49 0.18 -13.90 5.53
CA GLU A 49 0.98 -14.96 4.88
C GLU A 49 0.35 -16.36 5.04
N THR A 50 -0.37 -16.62 6.14
CA THR A 50 -1.01 -17.91 6.40
C THR A 50 -2.17 -18.15 5.44
N GLU A 51 -2.95 -17.10 5.18
CA GLU A 51 -4.15 -17.17 4.35
C GLU A 51 -3.91 -16.74 2.90
N ASN A 52 -2.71 -16.25 2.57
CA ASN A 52 -2.33 -15.68 1.27
C ASN A 52 -3.34 -14.63 0.76
N ARG A 53 -3.82 -13.77 1.66
CA ARG A 53 -4.76 -12.70 1.33
C ARG A 53 -4.36 -11.38 1.96
N ALA A 54 -4.79 -10.29 1.34
CA ALA A 54 -4.66 -8.95 1.89
C ALA A 54 -5.97 -8.49 2.51
N GLU A 55 -5.88 -7.92 3.71
CA GLU A 55 -7.02 -7.32 4.42
C GLU A 55 -6.89 -5.79 4.41
N ARG A 56 -8.01 -5.08 4.19
CA ARG A 56 -8.01 -3.62 4.21
C ARG A 56 -7.93 -3.13 5.65
N MET A 57 -6.90 -2.35 5.99
CA MET A 57 -6.79 -1.75 7.33
C MET A 57 -7.48 -0.39 7.39
N ARG A 58 -7.08 0.54 6.53
CA ARG A 58 -7.56 1.93 6.54
C ARG A 58 -7.67 2.45 5.12
N THR A 59 -8.74 3.18 4.85
CA THR A 59 -8.83 4.05 3.67
C THR A 59 -8.00 5.30 3.92
N LYS A 60 -7.12 5.65 2.98
CA LYS A 60 -6.34 6.88 3.09
C LYS A 60 -7.24 8.05 2.64
N GLU A 61 -8.07 8.54 3.54
CA GLU A 61 -8.93 9.69 3.27
C GLU A 61 -8.09 10.97 3.09
N GLU A 62 -6.99 11.11 3.85
CA GLU A 62 -6.02 12.21 3.73
C GLU A 62 -4.58 11.72 3.94
N ALA A 63 -3.60 12.43 3.35
CA ALA A 63 -2.19 12.20 3.63
C ALA A 63 -1.85 12.72 5.04
N GLU A 64 -1.18 11.91 5.86
CA GLU A 64 -0.80 12.32 7.22
C GLU A 64 0.22 13.46 7.16
N ASP A 65 -0.10 14.60 7.77
CA ASP A 65 0.84 15.69 7.98
C ASP A 65 1.75 15.36 9.17
N TYR A 66 2.94 14.86 8.87
CA TYR A 66 3.96 14.53 9.87
C TYR A 66 4.65 15.75 10.48
N ARG A 67 4.35 16.98 10.00
CA ARG A 67 4.90 18.23 10.51
C ARG A 67 6.42 18.18 10.69
N TYR A 68 7.13 17.75 9.64
CA TYR A 68 8.59 17.64 9.66
C TYR A 68 9.24 18.98 10.07
N PHE A 69 10.13 18.93 11.06
CA PHE A 69 11.01 20.03 11.43
C PHE A 69 12.40 19.45 11.78
N PRO A 70 13.48 20.23 11.65
CA PRO A 70 14.80 19.78 12.05
C PRO A 70 14.81 19.44 13.54
N GLU A 71 15.33 18.27 13.90
CA GLU A 71 15.45 17.85 15.30
C GLU A 71 16.36 18.84 16.06
N PRO A 72 15.82 19.69 16.96
CA PRO A 72 16.61 20.74 17.61
C PRO A 72 17.69 20.19 18.53
N ASP A 73 17.49 18.97 19.06
CA ASP A 73 18.44 18.35 19.99
C ASP A 73 19.62 17.69 19.27
N LEU A 74 19.57 17.55 17.94
CA LEU A 74 20.62 16.96 17.14
C LEU A 74 21.32 18.02 16.29
N LEU A 75 22.65 18.11 16.44
CA LEU A 75 23.47 18.91 15.53
C LEU A 75 23.46 18.28 14.13
N PRO A 76 23.52 19.09 13.06
CA PRO A 76 23.71 18.58 11.70
C PRO A 76 24.96 17.67 11.62
N LEU A 77 24.80 16.50 10.98
CA LEU A 77 25.88 15.53 10.73
C LEU A 77 26.88 16.03 9.69
#